data_AF-A0A7W4IGQ7-F1
#
_entry.id   AF-A0A7W4IGQ7-F1
#
_cell.length_a   1.000
_cell.length_b   1.000
_cell.length_c   1.000
_cell.angle_alpha   90.00
_cell.angle_beta   90.00
_cell.angle_gamma   90.00
#
_symmetry.space_group_name_H-M   'P 1'
#
loop_
_entity.id
_entity.type
_entity.pdbx_description
1 polymer ?
#
loop_
_entity_poly.entity_id
_entity_poly.type
_entity_poly.pdbx_seq_one_letter_code
_entity_poly.pdbx_strand_id
1 'polypeptide(L)'
;MSETPSIAVALEGGLVIAVVLQGWPATLPEPRVVVVDYDTQDADDVDITRFPIGDGTAEAVCYSEAPVIYERVADALSPNVVLAALAKSDDLTA
;
A
#
# COMPACT_ATOMS: atom_id res chain seq x y z
N MET A 1 5.24 7.82 24.49
CA MET A 1 3.97 8.03 23.75
C MET A 1 3.93 6.94 22.70
N SER A 2 2.81 6.23 22.51
CA SER A 2 2.68 5.31 21.38
C SER A 2 2.66 6.17 20.13
N GLU A 3 3.68 6.07 19.28
CA GLU A 3 3.61 6.71 17.97
C GLU A 3 2.46 6.08 17.19
N THR A 4 1.71 6.90 16.45
CA THR A 4 0.69 6.39 15.54
C THR A 4 1.39 5.50 14.51
N PRO A 5 0.97 4.23 14.33
CA PRO A 5 1.55 3.39 13.31
C PRO A 5 1.37 4.01 11.93
N SER A 6 2.38 3.87 11.09
CA SER A 6 2.38 4.38 9.73
C SER A 6 2.60 3.25 8.73
N ILE A 7 2.03 3.43 7.55
CA ILE A 7 2.07 2.47 6.46
C ILE A 7 2.55 3.22 5.22
N ALA A 8 3.54 2.66 4.53
CA ALA A 8 3.94 3.10 3.20
C ALA A 8 3.63 2.00 2.18
N VAL A 9 3.06 2.39 1.04
CA VAL A 9 2.92 1.54 -0.14
C VAL A 9 3.94 2.02 -1.16
N ALA A 10 4.96 1.22 -1.41
CA ALA A 10 6.02 1.53 -2.36
C ALA A 10 5.64 1.00 -3.75
N LEU A 11 5.74 1.86 -4.75
CA LEU A 11 5.41 1.57 -6.14
C LEU A 11 6.66 1.68 -7.03
N GLU A 12 6.77 0.78 -8.00
CA GLU A 12 7.72 0.89 -9.11
C GLU A 12 7.03 0.49 -10.41
N GLY A 13 7.06 1.38 -11.42
CA GLY A 13 6.40 1.11 -12.70
C GLY A 13 4.88 0.87 -12.61
N GLY A 14 4.22 1.39 -11.57
CA GLY A 14 2.78 1.18 -11.31
C GLY A 14 2.46 -0.05 -10.45
N LEU A 15 3.44 -0.91 -10.17
CA LEU A 15 3.26 -2.11 -9.36
C LEU A 15 3.65 -1.88 -7.91
N VAL A 16 2.90 -2.47 -6.98
CA VAL A 16 3.28 -2.50 -5.58
C VAL A 16 4.47 -3.44 -5.42
N ILE A 17 5.60 -2.89 -4.96
CA ILE A 17 6.82 -3.67 -4.70
C ILE A 17 7.00 -3.97 -3.21
N ALA A 18 6.38 -3.18 -2.33
CA ALA A 18 6.38 -3.42 -0.89
C ALA A 18 5.26 -2.64 -0.18
N VAL A 19 4.76 -3.24 0.90
CA VAL A 19 3.96 -2.52 1.91
C VAL A 19 4.77 -2.53 3.20
N VAL A 20 5.17 -1.36 3.69
CA VAL A 20 6.04 -1.22 4.86
C VAL A 20 5.26 -0.64 6.03
N LEU A 21 5.26 -1.34 7.16
CA LEU A 21 4.66 -0.88 8.42
C LEU A 21 5.75 -0.37 9.35
N GLN A 22 5.52 0.76 10.00
CA GLN A 22 6.40 1.28 11.04
C GLN A 22 5.61 1.59 12.30
N GLY A 23 6.17 1.20 13.46
CA GLY A 23 5.49 1.37 14.74
C GLY A 23 4.24 0.50 14.93
N TRP A 24 4.04 -0.55 14.10
CA TRP A 24 2.88 -1.42 14.24
C TRP A 24 2.92 -2.20 15.57
N PRO A 25 1.82 -2.22 16.37
CA PRO A 25 1.84 -2.90 17.65
C PRO A 25 2.01 -4.41 17.49
N ALA A 26 3.04 -4.98 18.12
CA ALA A 26 3.33 -6.42 18.05
C ALA A 26 2.22 -7.33 18.62
N THR A 27 1.29 -6.76 19.39
CA THR A 27 0.13 -7.45 19.94
C THR A 27 -1.05 -7.53 18.97
N LEU A 28 -1.01 -6.77 17.87
CA LEU A 28 -2.04 -6.77 16.84
C LEU A 28 -1.58 -7.60 15.63
N PRO A 29 -2.49 -8.33 14.97
CA PRO A 29 -2.18 -8.93 13.68
C PRO A 29 -1.80 -7.83 12.68
N GLU A 30 -0.91 -8.17 11.76
CA GLU A 30 -0.59 -7.33 10.62
C GLU A 30 -1.85 -7.13 9.75
N PRO A 31 -2.05 -5.94 9.16
CA PRO A 31 -3.20 -5.67 8.32
C PRO A 31 -3.15 -6.52 7.05
N ARG A 32 -4.32 -6.96 6.59
CA ARG A 32 -4.46 -7.55 5.25
C ARG A 32 -4.45 -6.43 4.23
N VAL A 33 -3.54 -6.49 3.26
CA VAL A 33 -3.50 -5.55 2.15
C VAL A 33 -3.93 -6.24 0.88
N VAL A 34 -4.84 -5.59 0.16
CA VAL A 34 -5.29 -5.99 -1.16
C VAL A 34 -5.03 -4.84 -2.10
N VAL A 35 -4.48 -5.14 -3.27
CA VAL A 35 -4.29 -4.21 -4.37
C VAL A 35 -5.37 -4.48 -5.38
N VAL A 36 -6.04 -3.41 -5.82
CA VAL A 36 -7.11 -3.46 -6.82
C VAL A 36 -6.71 -2.49 -7.93
N ASP A 37 -6.31 -3.03 -9.06
CA ASP A 37 -6.01 -2.25 -10.25
C ASP A 37 -7.20 -2.31 -11.21
N TYR A 38 -7.85 -1.17 -11.40
CA TYR A 38 -8.96 -1.03 -12.33
C TYR A 38 -8.49 -0.80 -13.76
N ASP A 39 -7.20 -0.51 -13.97
CA ASP A 39 -6.62 -0.50 -15.31
C ASP A 39 -6.37 -1.93 -15.76
N THR A 40 -7.34 -2.47 -16.50
CA THR A 40 -7.26 -3.83 -17.07
C THR A 40 -6.75 -3.81 -18.51
N GLN A 41 -6.29 -2.65 -19.01
CA GLN A 41 -5.77 -2.56 -20.35
C GLN A 41 -4.54 -3.46 -20.50
N ASP A 42 -4.55 -4.29 -21.55
CA ASP A 42 -3.49 -5.26 -21.87
C ASP A 42 -3.27 -6.39 -20.82
N ALA A 43 -4.15 -6.51 -19.82
CA ALA A 43 -4.16 -7.64 -18.89
C ALA A 43 -4.77 -8.88 -19.55
N ASP A 44 -4.24 -10.06 -19.22
CA ASP A 44 -4.83 -11.32 -19.64
C ASP A 44 -6.17 -11.52 -18.92
N ASP A 45 -7.19 -12.02 -19.63
CA ASP A 45 -8.54 -12.22 -19.06
C ASP A 45 -8.55 -13.16 -17.85
N VAL A 46 -7.54 -14.03 -17.72
CA VAL A 46 -7.35 -14.92 -16.57
C VAL A 46 -6.96 -14.18 -15.30
N ASP A 47 -6.29 -13.03 -15.43
CA ASP A 47 -5.83 -12.21 -14.30
C ASP A 47 -6.88 -11.18 -13.88
N ILE A 48 -7.90 -10.96 -14.73
CA ILE A 48 -9.02 -10.06 -14.47
C ILE A 48 -10.04 -10.76 -13.58
N THR A 49 -10.24 -10.21 -12.39
CA THR A 49 -11.33 -10.61 -11.49
C THR A 49 -12.56 -9.73 -11.72
N ARG A 50 -13.73 -10.38 -11.79
CA ARG A 50 -15.01 -9.71 -12.03
C ARG A 50 -15.85 -9.72 -10.76
N PHE A 51 -16.20 -8.54 -10.27
CA PHE A 51 -16.98 -8.38 -9.05
C PHE A 51 -18.38 -7.82 -9.37
N PRO A 52 -19.46 -8.41 -8.84
CA PRO A 52 -20.76 -7.76 -8.89
C PRO A 52 -20.73 -6.53 -7.98
N ILE A 53 -21.02 -5.35 -8.54
CA ILE A 53 -21.08 -4.08 -7.78
C ILE A 53 -22.36 -3.34 -8.17
N GLY A 54 -23.28 -3.23 -7.20
CA GLY A 54 -24.62 -2.68 -7.45
C GLY A 54 -25.35 -3.48 -8.52
N ASP A 55 -25.85 -2.79 -9.54
CA ASP A 55 -26.54 -3.40 -10.69
C ASP A 55 -25.57 -3.78 -11.84
N GLY A 56 -24.25 -3.64 -11.62
CA GLY A 56 -23.22 -3.83 -12.64
C GLY A 56 -22.14 -4.85 -12.25
N THR A 57 -21.11 -4.91 -13.10
CA THR A 57 -19.89 -5.69 -12.87
C THR A 57 -18.69 -4.76 -12.98
N ALA A 58 -17.78 -4.83 -12.01
CA ALA A 58 -16.48 -4.18 -12.08
C ALA A 58 -15.40 -5.22 -12.41
N GLU A 59 -14.49 -4.84 -13.30
CA GLU A 59 -13.33 -5.65 -13.69
C GLU A 59 -12.08 -5.04 -13.07
N ALA A 60 -11.23 -5.85 -12.46
CA ALA A 60 -9.97 -5.41 -11.88
C ALA A 60 -8.96 -6.55 -11.82
N VAL A 61 -7.67 -6.23 -11.94
CA VAL A 61 -6.59 -7.13 -11.54
C VAL A 61 -6.39 -6.99 -10.04
N CYS A 62 -6.39 -8.11 -9.32
CA CYS A 62 -6.38 -8.10 -7.86
C CYS A 62 -5.38 -9.08 -7.29
N TYR A 63 -4.65 -8.65 -6.26
CA TYR A 63 -3.74 -9.51 -5.51
C TYR A 63 -3.63 -9.04 -4.06
N SER A 64 -3.20 -9.95 -3.19
CA SER A 64 -2.91 -9.63 -1.78
C SER A 64 -1.42 -9.37 -1.60
N GLU A 65 -1.09 -8.33 -0.85
CA GLU A 65 0.29 -8.05 -0.47
C GLU A 65 0.52 -8.31 1.01
N ALA A 66 1.65 -8.95 1.31
CA ALA A 66 2.08 -9.20 2.68
C ALA A 66 2.91 -8.00 3.15
N PRO A 67 2.46 -7.29 4.20
CA PRO A 67 3.25 -6.18 4.72
C PRO A 67 4.53 -6.67 5.39
N VAL A 68 5.51 -5.78 5.47
CA VAL A 68 6.78 -6.01 6.16
C VAL A 68 6.99 -4.94 7.25
N ILE A 69 7.56 -5.35 8.38
CA ILE A 69 7.91 -4.44 9.47
C ILE A 69 9.22 -3.72 9.11
N TYR A 70 9.21 -2.39 9.11
CA TYR A 70 10.36 -1.55 8.73
C TYR A 70 11.65 -1.94 9.46
N GLU A 71 11.59 -2.18 10.76
CA GLU A 71 12.75 -2.53 11.59
C GLU A 71 13.41 -3.87 11.18
N ARG A 72 12.75 -4.65 10.32
CA ARG A 72 13.24 -5.93 9.79
C ARG A 72 13.76 -5.84 8.35
N VAL A 73 13.70 -4.67 7.72
CA VAL A 73 14.09 -4.46 6.32
C VAL A 73 15.16 -3.38 6.22
N ALA A 74 16.33 -3.75 5.71
CA ALA A 74 17.49 -2.85 5.70
C ALA A 74 17.40 -1.71 4.68
N ASP A 75 16.76 -1.96 3.53
CA ASP A 75 16.80 -1.05 2.37
C ASP A 75 15.45 -0.35 2.09
N ALA A 76 14.50 -0.41 3.01
CA ALA A 76 13.19 0.25 2.85
C ALA A 76 13.25 1.72 3.30
N LEU A 77 12.47 2.60 2.65
CA LEU A 77 12.21 3.93 3.17
C LEU A 77 11.31 3.85 4.41
N SER A 78 11.70 4.54 5.49
CA SER A 78 10.88 4.66 6.69
C SER A 78 9.58 5.42 6.39
N PRO A 79 8.39 4.83 6.63
CA PRO A 79 7.11 5.53 6.52
C PRO A 79 7.07 6.86 7.28
N ASN A 80 7.60 6.91 8.52
CA ASN A 80 7.63 8.14 9.33
C ASN A 80 8.56 9.21 8.73
N VAL A 81 9.70 8.83 8.15
CA VAL A 81 10.61 9.78 7.48
C VAL A 81 9.95 10.39 6.25
N VAL A 82 9.23 9.58 5.46
CA VAL A 82 8.50 10.06 4.28
C VAL A 82 7.39 11.03 4.68
N LEU A 83 6.58 10.69 5.69
CA LEU A 83 5.54 11.58 6.21
C LEU A 83 6.10 12.91 6.70
N ALA A 84 7.23 12.89 7.41
CA ALA A 84 7.89 14.10 7.87
C ALA A 84 8.46 14.95 6.72
N ALA A 85 8.88 14.33 5.61
CA ALA A 85 9.32 15.05 4.42
C ALA A 85 8.14 15.72 3.70
N LEU A 86 7.02 15.02 3.54
CA LEU A 86 5.81 15.56 2.92
C LEU A 86 5.23 16.75 3.71
N ALA A 87 5.14 16.64 5.03
CA ALA A 87 4.64 17.73 5.87
C ALA A 87 5.47 19.03 5.74
N LYS A 88 6.80 18.91 5.56
CA LYS A 88 7.67 20.07 5.32
C LYS A 88 7.46 20.69 3.94
N SER A 89 7.13 19.87 2.95
CA SER A 89 6.82 20.35 1.60
C SER A 89 5.51 21.15 1.59
N ASP A 90 4.50 20.69 2.32
CA ASP A 90 3.22 21.40 2.45
C ASP A 90 3.41 22.78 3.10
N ASP A 91 4.20 22.87 4.17
CA ASP A 91 4.53 24.13 4.86
C ASP A 91 5.32 25.13 4.00
N LEU A 92 6.07 24.67 3.00
CA LEU A 92 6.82 25.53 2.07
C LEU A 92 5.96 26.09 0.92
N THR A 93 4.75 25.57 0.76
CA THR A 93 3.79 25.97 -0.28
C THR A 93 2.59 26.77 0.25
N ALA A 94 2.54 26.97 1.57
CA ALA A 94 1.48 27.70 2.28
C ALA A 94 1.81 29.19 2.53
#